data_AF-A0A954TQV4-F1
#
_entry.id   AF-A0A954TQV4-F1
#
_cell.length_a   1.000
_cell.length_b   1.000
_cell.length_c   1.000
_cell.angle_alpha   90.00
_cell.angle_beta   90.00
_cell.angle_gamma   90.00
#
_symmetry.space_group_name_H-M   'P 1'
#
loop_
_entity.id
_entity.type
_entity.pdbx_description
1 polymer ?
#
loop_
_entity_poly.entity_id
_entity_poly.type
_entity_poly.pdbx_seq_one_letter_code
_entity_poly.pdbx_strand_id
1 'polypeptide(L)'
;MAFRLPVVADPEIPAGTALSGSGRLPRWLKRPIPKSNSNHMTEGLLQELNLETVCDNAKCPNRMECYSQQTATFMILGNVCTRPCGFCAVHRGRPPELPESDEPERVAEA
;
A
#
# COMPACT_ATOMS: atom_id res chain seq x y z
N MET A 1 19.12 -7.77 17.19
CA MET A 1 18.51 -7.07 18.34
C MET A 1 17.25 -6.37 17.86
N ALA A 2 16.07 -6.79 18.31
CA ALA A 2 14.81 -6.18 17.90
C ALA A 2 14.52 -4.96 18.78
N PHE A 3 14.56 -3.77 18.20
CA PHE A 3 14.19 -2.53 18.87
C PHE A 3 12.66 -2.53 19.02
N ARG A 4 12.15 -2.92 20.20
CA ARG A 4 10.75 -2.75 20.55
C ARG A 4 10.56 -1.30 20.97
N LEU A 5 9.89 -0.52 20.13
CA LEU A 5 9.42 0.80 20.52
C LEU A 5 8.46 0.65 21.72
N PRO A 6 8.56 1.52 22.74
CA PRO A 6 7.62 1.50 23.85
C PRO A 6 6.23 1.86 23.33
N VAL A 7 5.28 0.93 23.48
CA VAL A 7 3.86 1.20 23.28
C VAL A 7 3.47 2.20 24.37
N VAL A 8 3.14 3.44 23.98
CA VAL A 8 2.92 4.57 24.91
C VAL A 8 1.66 4.38 25.76
N ALA A 9 0.72 3.56 25.30
CA ALA A 9 -0.43 3.10 26.07
C ALA A 9 -1.04 1.84 25.41
N ASP A 10 -1.57 0.92 26.22
CA ASP A 10 -2.41 -0.14 25.69
C ASP A 10 -3.68 0.47 25.09
N PRO A 11 -4.12 0.02 23.90
CA PRO A 11 -5.34 0.54 23.28
C PRO A 11 -6.54 0.20 24.16
N GLU A 12 -7.34 1.20 24.51
CA GLU A 12 -8.62 1.00 25.18
C GLU A 12 -9.59 0.32 24.21
N ILE A 13 -9.77 -1.00 24.36
CA ILE A 13 -10.74 -1.78 23.59
C ILE A 13 -12.08 -1.73 24.34
N PRO A 14 -13.18 -1.23 23.72
CA PRO A 14 -14.48 -1.13 24.38
C PRO A 14 -14.96 -2.49 24.92
N ALA A 15 -15.48 -2.48 26.15
CA ALA A 15 -16.04 -3.65 26.80
C ALA A 15 -17.14 -4.28 25.92
N GLY A 16 -17.00 -5.58 25.62
CA GLY A 16 -17.91 -6.30 24.71
C GLY A 16 -17.40 -6.48 23.28
N THR A 17 -16.22 -5.94 22.95
CA THR A 17 -15.56 -6.24 21.67
C THR A 17 -15.09 -7.69 21.67
N ALA A 18 -15.85 -8.58 21.01
CA ALA A 18 -15.48 -9.97 20.83
C ALA A 18 -14.24 -10.09 19.95
N LEU A 19 -13.07 -10.19 20.57
CA LEU A 19 -11.82 -10.53 19.89
C LEU A 19 -11.88 -12.03 19.53
N SER A 20 -12.17 -12.32 18.26
CA SER A 20 -12.17 -13.68 17.74
C SER A 20 -10.79 -14.32 17.94
N GLY A 21 -10.74 -15.41 18.72
CA GLY A 21 -9.57 -16.29 18.92
C GLY A 21 -9.10 -17.04 17.66
N SER A 22 -9.52 -16.60 16.48
CA SER A 22 -8.87 -16.89 15.20
C SER A 22 -8.72 -15.57 14.44
N GLY A 23 -7.48 -15.23 14.09
CA GLY A 23 -7.04 -13.94 13.55
C GLY A 23 -7.70 -13.53 12.22
N ARG A 24 -8.90 -12.95 12.31
CA ARG A 24 -9.60 -12.34 11.18
C ARG A 24 -10.05 -10.93 11.57
N LEU A 25 -9.83 -9.99 10.66
CA LEU A 25 -10.30 -8.60 10.74
C LEU A 25 -11.80 -8.55 11.11
N PRO A 26 -12.25 -7.58 11.93
CA PRO A 26 -13.67 -7.38 12.24
C PRO A 26 -14.51 -7.19 10.98
N ARG A 27 -15.83 -7.51 11.04
CA ARG A 27 -16.72 -7.38 9.86
C ARG A 27 -16.75 -5.96 9.31
N TRP A 28 -16.75 -4.95 10.18
CA TRP A 28 -16.77 -3.53 9.79
C TRP A 28 -15.49 -3.05 9.08
N LEU A 29 -14.37 -3.79 9.23
CA LEU A 29 -13.10 -3.47 8.60
C LEU A 29 -12.94 -4.14 7.22
N LYS A 30 -13.85 -5.06 6.87
CA LYS A 30 -13.84 -5.73 5.56
C LYS A 30 -14.70 -4.96 4.58
N ARG A 31 -14.21 -4.82 3.36
CA ARG A 31 -14.97 -4.27 2.24
C ARG A 31 -15.17 -5.35 1.16
N PRO A 32 -16.31 -5.32 0.45
CA PRO A 32 -16.49 -6.16 -0.72
C PRO A 32 -15.50 -5.75 -1.82
N ILE A 33 -14.91 -6.73 -2.50
CA ILE A 33 -14.08 -6.51 -3.68
C ILE A 33 -15.02 -6.14 -4.84
N PRO A 34 -14.87 -4.97 -5.48
CA PRO A 34 -15.66 -4.60 -6.65
C PRO A 34 -15.46 -5.63 -7.77
N LYS A 35 -16.55 -6.05 -8.42
CA LYS A 35 -16.49 -7.00 -9.57
C LYS A 35 -16.28 -6.30 -10.93
N SER A 36 -16.27 -4.97 -10.93
CA SER A 36 -16.18 -4.16 -12.14
C SER A 36 -14.75 -4.18 -12.70
N ASN A 37 -14.64 -4.18 -14.02
CA ASN A 37 -13.40 -4.04 -14.78
C ASN A 37 -12.90 -2.58 -14.88
N SER A 38 -13.47 -1.65 -14.11
CA SER A 38 -13.15 -0.22 -14.20
C SER A 38 -11.74 0.14 -13.69
N ASN A 39 -11.05 -0.78 -13.01
CA ASN A 39 -9.67 -0.58 -12.54
C ASN A 39 -8.60 -0.83 -13.61
N HIS A 40 -8.91 -1.57 -14.69
CA HIS A 40 -7.92 -2.03 -15.66
C HIS A 40 -7.23 -0.90 -16.43
N MET A 41 -7.89 0.24 -16.65
CA MET A 41 -7.25 1.35 -17.36
C MET A 41 -6.10 1.94 -16.56
N THR A 42 -6.35 2.30 -15.29
CA THR A 42 -5.31 2.83 -14.39
C THR A 42 -4.20 1.81 -14.17
N GLU A 43 -4.55 0.53 -13.95
CA GLU A 43 -3.57 -0.54 -13.75
C GLU A 43 -2.72 -0.78 -15.02
N GLY A 44 -3.34 -0.75 -16.21
CA GLY A 44 -2.64 -0.88 -17.49
C GLY A 44 -1.69 0.28 -17.76
N LEU A 45 -2.12 1.52 -17.54
CA LEU A 45 -1.28 2.71 -17.72
C LEU A 45 -0.04 2.68 -16.82
N LEU A 46 -0.21 2.33 -15.54
CA LEU A 46 0.91 2.21 -14.59
C LEU A 46 1.92 1.14 -15.01
N GLN A 47 1.44 0.03 -15.58
CA GLN A 47 2.31 -1.03 -16.12
C GLN A 47 3.03 -0.59 -17.39
N GLU A 48 2.32 0.08 -18.30
CA GLU A 48 2.88 0.59 -19.55
C GLU A 48 4.00 1.60 -19.32
N LEU A 49 3.82 2.51 -18.35
CA LEU A 49 4.79 3.53 -17.99
C LEU A 49 5.83 3.09 -16.95
N ASN A 50 5.84 1.81 -16.55
CA ASN A 50 6.74 1.27 -15.53
C ASN A 50 6.79 2.14 -14.26
N LEU A 51 5.61 2.41 -13.68
CA LEU A 51 5.44 3.28 -12.50
C LEU A 51 5.02 2.47 -11.27
N GLU A 52 5.70 2.74 -10.17
CA GLU A 52 5.39 2.15 -8.87
C GLU A 52 4.34 2.97 -8.13
N THR A 53 3.46 2.30 -7.38
CA THR A 53 2.47 2.98 -6.53
C THR A 53 2.47 2.48 -5.09
N VAL A 54 2.08 3.37 -4.17
CA VAL A 54 1.84 2.97 -2.77
C VAL A 54 0.58 2.12 -2.66
N CYS A 55 -0.34 2.23 -3.62
CA CYS A 55 -1.55 1.43 -3.69
C CYS A 55 -1.20 -0.08 -3.74
N ASP A 56 -0.17 -0.44 -4.51
CA ASP A 56 0.34 -1.80 -4.65
C ASP A 56 1.30 -2.18 -3.51
N ASN A 57 2.37 -1.38 -3.35
CA ASN A 57 3.48 -1.72 -2.48
C ASN A 57 3.12 -1.69 -1.00
N ALA A 58 2.16 -0.86 -0.58
CA ALA A 58 1.65 -0.84 0.79
C ALA A 58 0.43 -1.76 1.00
N LYS A 59 0.01 -2.53 -0.01
CA LYS A 59 -1.15 -3.44 0.03
C LYS A 59 -2.44 -2.71 0.42
N CYS A 60 -2.71 -1.57 -0.21
CA CYS A 60 -3.84 -0.73 0.13
C CYS A 60 -5.17 -1.44 -0.16
N PRO A 61 -6.09 -1.58 0.83
CA PRO A 61 -7.38 -2.24 0.61
C PRO A 61 -8.32 -1.45 -0.31
N ASN A 62 -8.01 -0.17 -0.59
CA ASN A 62 -8.83 0.71 -1.42
C ASN A 62 -8.35 0.79 -2.88
N ARG A 63 -7.28 0.06 -3.26
CA ARG A 63 -6.68 0.13 -4.62
C ARG A 63 -7.71 0.05 -5.74
N MET A 64 -8.60 -0.93 -5.69
CA MET A 64 -9.62 -1.14 -6.73
C MET A 64 -10.61 0.03 -6.83
N GLU A 65 -11.00 0.62 -5.70
CA GLU A 65 -11.90 1.77 -5.68
C GLU A 65 -11.20 3.02 -6.23
N CYS A 66 -9.98 3.31 -5.79
CA CYS A 66 -9.20 4.44 -6.30
C CYS A 66 -8.94 4.31 -7.80
N TYR A 67 -8.51 3.14 -8.28
CA TYR A 67 -8.25 2.92 -9.70
C TYR A 67 -9.51 3.02 -10.55
N SER A 68 -10.67 2.59 -10.03
CA SER A 68 -11.95 2.76 -10.73
C SER A 68 -12.36 4.22 -10.91
N GLN A 69 -11.78 5.12 -10.11
CA GLN A 69 -11.95 6.58 -10.19
C GLN A 69 -10.75 7.26 -10.85
N GLN A 70 -9.92 6.50 -11.59
CA GLN A 70 -8.73 7.03 -12.27
C GLN A 70 -7.79 7.77 -11.31
N THR A 71 -7.66 7.26 -10.08
CA THR A 71 -6.84 7.85 -9.02
C THR A 71 -5.81 6.86 -8.53
N ALA A 72 -4.55 7.26 -8.50
CA ALA A 72 -3.43 6.52 -7.92
C ALA A 72 -2.52 7.46 -7.12
N THR A 73 -1.63 6.89 -6.30
CA THR A 73 -0.57 7.64 -5.63
C THR A 73 0.76 6.98 -5.94
N PHE A 74 1.57 7.71 -6.71
CA PHE A 74 2.87 7.24 -7.17
C PHE A 74 3.86 7.07 -6.01
N MET A 75 4.74 6.09 -6.16
CA MET A 75 5.97 5.97 -5.39
C MET A 75 7.12 6.19 -6.34
N ILE A 76 7.87 7.27 -6.10
CA ILE A 76 9.12 7.54 -6.81
C ILE A 76 10.28 6.75 -6.18
N LEU A 77 11.37 6.61 -6.93
CA LEU A 77 12.59 5.90 -6.52
C LEU A 77 12.39 4.39 -6.28
N GLY A 78 11.39 3.81 -6.97
CA GLY A 78 11.11 2.37 -6.95
C GLY A 78 10.35 1.85 -5.72
N ASN A 79 10.34 0.53 -5.57
CA ASN A 79 9.53 -0.20 -4.58
C ASN A 79 10.28 -0.63 -3.29
N VAL A 80 11.56 -0.30 -3.17
CA VAL A 80 12.41 -0.71 -2.03
C VAL A 80 12.66 0.46 -1.09
N CYS A 81 12.18 0.35 0.16
CA CYS A 81 12.44 1.34 1.19
C CYS A 81 13.63 0.94 2.07
N THR A 82 14.54 1.87 2.33
CA THR A 82 15.70 1.66 3.23
C THR A 82 15.34 1.85 4.72
N ARG A 83 14.12 2.32 5.02
CA ARG A 83 13.68 2.62 6.40
C ARG A 83 12.95 1.43 7.05
N PRO A 84 13.13 1.20 8.37
CA PRO A 84 12.55 0.05 9.07
C PRO A 84 11.20 0.36 9.74
N CYS A 85 10.29 1.05 9.08
CA CYS A 85 8.98 1.41 9.66
C CYS A 85 8.17 0.15 10.04
N GLY A 86 7.87 -0.04 11.33
CA GLY A 86 7.25 -1.28 11.84
C GLY A 86 5.82 -1.57 11.35
N PHE A 87 5.16 -0.59 10.76
CA PHE A 87 3.80 -0.69 10.22
C PHE A 87 3.75 -0.80 8.69
N CYS A 88 4.85 -0.48 7.99
CA CYS A 88 4.84 -0.34 6.55
C CYS A 88 5.02 -1.69 5.85
N ALA A 89 4.20 -1.94 4.82
CA ALA A 89 4.24 -3.19 4.06
C ALA A 89 5.18 -3.14 2.83
N VAL A 90 5.70 -1.96 2.47
CA VAL A 90 6.65 -1.77 1.37
C VAL A 90 7.90 -2.63 1.60
N HIS A 91 8.46 -3.18 0.52
CA HIS A 91 9.63 -4.03 0.61
C HIS A 91 10.80 -3.27 1.25
N ARG A 92 11.48 -3.92 2.20
CA ARG A 92 12.61 -3.31 2.93
C ARG A 92 13.91 -3.89 2.43
N GLY A 93 14.84 -3.02 2.06
CA GLY A 93 16.14 -3.44 1.55
C GLY A 93 16.98 -2.28 1.07
N ARG A 94 18.05 -2.62 0.36
CA ARG A 94 18.84 -1.68 -0.42
C ARG A 94 18.36 -1.77 -1.87
N PRO A 95 17.93 -0.68 -2.51
CA PRO A 95 17.62 -0.69 -3.94
C PRO A 95 18.82 -1.22 -4.74
N PRO A 96 18.61 -2.16 -5.69
CA PRO A 96 19.70 -2.77 -6.44
C PRO A 96 20.31 -1.80 -7.47
N GLU A 97 19.52 -0.84 -7.94
CA GLU A 97 19.86 0.06 -9.03
C GLU A 97 19.77 1.52 -8.58
N LEU A 98 20.41 2.39 -9.37
CA LEU A 98 20.24 3.83 -9.21
C LEU A 98 18.84 4.24 -9.70
N PRO A 99 18.29 5.36 -9.18
CA PRO A 99 17.02 5.89 -9.68
C PRO A 99 17.08 6.12 -11.20
N GLU A 100 16.00 5.73 -11.88
CA GLU A 100 15.81 5.98 -13.31
C GLU A 100 15.67 7.48 -13.56
N SER A 101 16.50 8.05 -14.44
CA SER A 101 16.52 9.48 -14.68
C SER A 101 15.27 10.01 -15.38
N ASP A 102 14.56 9.13 -16.10
CA ASP A 102 13.35 9.41 -16.86
C ASP A 102 12.05 9.15 -16.06
N GLU A 103 12.15 8.67 -14.81
CA GLU A 103 10.99 8.47 -13.92
C GLU A 103 10.11 9.74 -13.80
N PRO A 104 10.65 10.97 -13.64
CA PRO A 104 9.83 12.18 -13.57
C PRO A 104 8.99 12.43 -14.83
N GLU A 105 9.54 12.16 -16.01
CA GLU A 105 8.85 12.31 -17.29
C GLU A 105 7.70 11.29 -17.41
N ARG A 106 7.95 10.02 -17.04
CA ARG A 106 6.91 8.98 -17.05
C ARG A 106 5.79 9.29 -16.07
N VAL A 107 6.10 9.83 -14.89
CA VAL A 107 5.08 10.29 -13.92
C VAL A 107 4.25 11.46 -14.46
N ALA A 108 4.84 12.36 -15.24
CA ALA A 108 4.13 13.48 -15.86
C ALA A 108 3.27 13.07 -17.06
N GLU A 109 3.58 11.96 -17.72
CA GLU A 109 2.82 11.38 -18.83
C GLU A 109 1.54 10.65 -18.37
N ALA A 110 1.55 10.09 -17.16
CA ALA A 110 0.44 9.35 -16.55
C ALA A 110 -0.75 10.24 -16.14
#